data_AF-A0A399M7P7-F1
#
_entry.id   AF-A0A399M7P7-F1
#
_cell.length_a   1.000
_cell.length_b   1.000
_cell.length_c   1.000
_cell.angle_alpha   90.00
_cell.angle_beta   90.00
_cell.angle_gamma   90.00
#
_symmetry.space_group_name_H-M   'P 1'
#
loop_
_entity.id
_entity.type
_entity.pdbx_description
1 polymer ?
#
loop_
_entity_poly.entity_id
_entity_poly.type
_entity_poly.pdbx_seq_one_letter_code
_entity_poly.pdbx_strand_id
1 'polypeptide(L)'
;MAESLATTPIRYSFGADEHLFAEVSDSMSLEAFFKGMAVTRAVERLALEGVLDVCLANASFQIRFDPDRIAPDALLEAVRGAEAQAVAERSLQTRIIEIPVLYNDPWTHETLMRFRDRHQDPASTDLEYAARINGLADVEAFIAAHSGAPWFVSMVGFVAGLPFMFQMVERERQLQVPKYLRPRTDTPKLTLGHGGCFGCIYSVRGAGGYQMFGVTPAPIYDPQQTLNYLKAHMVFFRPGDIVQFKPIDRRAYDQAVADVEEGRFDLRIRPVEFSLDAFLADPVGYPKSLQEVLA
;
A
#
# COMPACT_ATOMS: atom_id res chain seq x y z
N MET A 1 7.23 22.16 -21.74
CA MET A 1 8.53 21.46 -21.81
C MET A 1 8.49 20.38 -20.76
N ALA A 2 8.42 19.11 -21.16
CA ALA A 2 8.49 18.01 -20.21
C ALA A 2 9.92 17.98 -19.66
N GLU A 3 10.09 18.23 -18.36
CA GLU A 3 11.34 17.91 -17.69
C GLU A 3 11.55 16.41 -17.85
N SER A 4 12.62 16.05 -18.56
CA SER A 4 13.21 14.74 -18.48
C SER A 4 13.50 14.48 -17.00
N LEU A 5 12.71 13.61 -16.35
CA LEU A 5 13.09 12.98 -15.09
C LEU A 5 14.34 12.15 -15.42
N ALA A 6 15.50 12.81 -15.45
CA ALA A 6 16.79 12.18 -15.47
C ALA A 6 16.79 11.21 -14.30
N THR A 7 16.74 9.91 -14.62
CA THR A 7 16.53 8.88 -13.62
C THR A 7 17.69 8.94 -12.65
N THR A 8 17.40 9.36 -11.40
CA THR A 8 18.40 9.32 -10.34
C THR A 8 18.94 7.89 -10.28
N PRO A 9 20.27 7.69 -10.28
CA PRO A 9 20.85 6.36 -10.18
C PRO A 9 20.40 5.69 -8.88
N ILE A 10 20.17 4.37 -8.92
CA ILE A 10 19.82 3.62 -7.71
C ILE A 10 21.01 3.68 -6.74
N ARG A 11 20.74 4.01 -5.47
CA ARG A 11 21.76 4.04 -4.42
C ARG A 11 21.79 2.69 -3.71
N TYR A 12 22.95 2.05 -3.71
CA TYR A 12 23.15 0.75 -3.08
C TYR A 12 23.94 0.89 -1.78
N SER A 13 23.53 0.14 -0.76
CA SER A 13 24.22 0.06 0.53
C SER A 13 24.03 -1.31 1.16
N PHE A 14 25.02 -1.78 1.91
CA PHE A 14 24.87 -3.03 2.66
C PHE A 14 24.18 -2.78 4.00
N GLY A 15 23.24 -3.65 4.34
CA GLY A 15 22.52 -3.69 5.61
C GLY A 15 23.00 -4.86 6.46
N ALA A 16 23.94 -4.58 7.36
CA ALA A 16 24.65 -5.62 8.12
C ALA A 16 25.27 -6.68 7.17
N ASP A 17 25.36 -7.94 7.61
CA ASP A 17 26.13 -8.98 6.92
C ASP A 17 25.36 -9.70 5.80
N GLU A 18 24.02 -9.68 5.84
CA GLU A 18 23.15 -10.52 5.00
C GLU A 18 22.22 -9.73 4.06
N HIS A 19 22.34 -8.40 3.97
CA HIS A 19 21.40 -7.60 3.17
C HIS A 19 22.09 -6.60 2.25
N LEU A 20 21.59 -6.52 1.01
CA LEU A 20 21.83 -5.42 0.10
C LEU A 20 20.55 -4.58 0.03
N PHE A 21 20.64 -3.32 0.40
CA PHE A 21 19.56 -2.34 0.28
C PHE A 21 19.79 -1.46 -0.95
N ALA A 22 18.73 -1.25 -1.71
CA ALA A 22 18.72 -0.41 -2.89
C ALA A 22 17.62 0.63 -2.78
N GLU A 23 18.01 1.89 -2.80
CA GLU A 23 17.09 3.02 -2.84
C GLU A 23 16.91 3.48 -4.28
N VAL A 24 15.70 3.30 -4.81
CA VAL A 24 15.38 3.55 -6.23
C VAL A 24 15.12 5.03 -6.50
N SER A 25 14.50 5.72 -5.53
CA SER A 25 14.24 7.15 -5.58
C SER A 25 14.02 7.71 -4.17
N ASP A 26 14.41 8.97 -3.96
CA ASP A 26 14.03 9.74 -2.77
C ASP A 26 12.52 10.05 -2.74
N SER A 27 11.86 10.03 -3.91
CA SER A 27 10.43 10.29 -4.04
C SER A 27 9.64 8.99 -4.14
N MET A 28 8.58 8.95 -3.34
CA MET A 28 7.56 7.92 -3.35
C MET A 28 6.59 8.16 -4.53
N SER A 29 6.76 7.40 -5.62
CA SER A 29 5.98 7.50 -6.86
C SER A 29 5.74 6.14 -7.54
N LEU A 30 4.77 6.08 -8.46
CA LEU A 30 4.51 4.88 -9.25
C LEU A 30 5.68 4.56 -10.19
N GLU A 31 6.31 5.57 -10.80
CA GLU A 31 7.50 5.39 -11.64
C GLU A 31 8.64 4.72 -10.87
N ALA A 32 8.87 5.12 -9.61
CA ALA A 32 9.87 4.51 -8.75
C ALA A 32 9.53 3.04 -8.45
N PHE A 33 8.25 2.75 -8.16
CA PHE A 33 7.76 1.37 -7.99
C PHE A 33 8.01 0.53 -9.26
N PHE A 34 7.66 1.03 -10.44
CA PHE A 34 7.83 0.32 -11.70
C PHE A 34 9.31 0.09 -12.05
N LYS A 35 10.18 1.07 -11.76
CA LYS A 35 11.64 0.90 -11.88
C LYS A 35 12.15 -0.20 -10.92
N GLY A 36 11.77 -0.13 -9.64
CA GLY A 36 12.16 -1.13 -8.64
C GLY A 36 11.65 -2.54 -8.99
N MET A 37 10.41 -2.66 -9.46
CA MET A 37 9.81 -3.90 -9.93
C MET A 37 10.57 -4.50 -11.12
N ALA A 38 11.00 -3.66 -12.08
CA ALA A 38 11.77 -4.11 -13.23
C ALA A 38 13.12 -4.72 -12.81
N VAL A 39 13.83 -4.04 -11.91
CA VAL A 39 15.14 -4.48 -11.40
C VAL A 39 15.00 -5.74 -10.55
N THR A 40 14.05 -5.77 -9.60
CA THR A 40 13.83 -6.94 -8.74
C THR A 40 13.45 -8.18 -9.55
N ARG A 41 12.55 -8.07 -10.53
CA ARG A 41 12.25 -9.17 -11.47
C ARG A 41 13.46 -9.60 -12.29
N ALA A 42 14.34 -8.67 -12.68
CA ALA A 42 15.56 -9.00 -13.39
C ALA A 42 16.54 -9.78 -12.51
N VAL A 43 16.69 -9.39 -11.24
CA VAL A 43 17.51 -10.11 -10.26
C VAL A 43 16.95 -11.50 -9.97
N GLU A 44 15.64 -11.63 -9.76
CA GLU A 44 14.98 -12.93 -9.54
C GLU A 44 15.23 -13.90 -10.70
N ARG A 45 15.23 -13.41 -11.94
CA ARG A 45 15.52 -14.22 -13.15
C ARG A 45 16.97 -14.71 -13.23
N LEU A 46 17.91 -14.04 -12.56
CA LEU A 46 19.30 -14.52 -12.51
C LEU A 46 19.43 -15.80 -11.67
N ALA A 47 18.48 -16.07 -10.77
CA ALA A 47 18.47 -17.22 -9.88
C ALA A 47 19.84 -17.44 -9.19
N LEU A 48 20.44 -16.34 -8.69
CA LEU A 48 21.76 -16.34 -8.09
C LEU A 48 21.81 -17.26 -6.88
N GLU A 49 22.77 -18.18 -6.88
CA GLU A 49 23.04 -19.00 -5.70
C GLU A 49 23.44 -18.11 -4.52
N GLY A 50 22.82 -18.35 -3.35
CA GLY A 50 23.05 -17.54 -2.16
C GLY A 50 22.06 -16.38 -1.97
N VAL A 51 21.27 -15.99 -2.98
CA VAL A 51 20.15 -15.06 -2.77
C VAL A 51 19.00 -15.82 -2.10
N LEU A 52 18.52 -15.29 -0.97
CA LEU A 52 17.46 -15.89 -0.15
C LEU A 52 16.11 -15.25 -0.43
N ASP A 53 16.06 -13.91 -0.46
CA ASP A 53 14.82 -13.15 -0.68
C ASP A 53 15.10 -11.90 -1.52
N VAL A 54 14.15 -11.53 -2.39
CA VAL A 54 14.12 -10.25 -3.11
C VAL A 54 12.82 -9.54 -2.75
N CYS A 55 12.91 -8.45 -2.00
CA CYS A 55 11.76 -7.74 -1.44
C CYS A 55 11.64 -6.34 -2.03
N LEU A 56 10.70 -6.16 -2.96
CA LEU A 56 10.29 -4.84 -3.44
C LEU A 56 9.50 -4.07 -2.36
N ALA A 57 9.83 -2.80 -2.16
CA ALA A 57 9.18 -1.94 -1.18
C ALA A 57 9.08 -0.49 -1.68
N ASN A 58 7.94 -0.13 -2.29
CA ASN A 58 7.63 1.21 -2.76
C ASN A 58 8.71 1.77 -3.73
N ALA A 59 9.54 2.71 -3.27
CA ALA A 59 10.68 3.29 -3.99
C ALA A 59 12.04 2.70 -3.59
N SER A 60 12.06 1.48 -3.07
CA SER A 60 13.26 0.76 -2.65
C SER A 60 13.09 -0.75 -2.85
N PHE A 61 14.17 -1.50 -2.73
CA PHE A 61 14.12 -2.94 -2.55
C PHE A 61 15.26 -3.41 -1.65
N GLN A 62 15.08 -4.60 -1.07
CA GLN A 62 16.08 -5.27 -0.27
C GLN A 62 16.30 -6.67 -0.83
N ILE A 63 17.55 -7.10 -0.90
CA ILE A 63 17.93 -8.46 -1.22
C ILE A 63 18.58 -9.05 0.02
N ARG A 64 18.03 -10.16 0.52
CA ARG A 64 18.67 -10.95 1.57
C ARG A 64 19.51 -12.04 0.91
N PHE A 65 20.73 -12.23 1.38
CA PHE A 65 21.65 -13.22 0.83
C PHE A 65 22.50 -13.90 1.92
N ASP A 66 23.03 -15.06 1.56
CA ASP A 66 23.97 -15.85 2.36
C ASP A 66 25.41 -15.52 1.93
N PRO A 67 26.20 -14.80 2.77
CA PRO A 67 27.54 -14.37 2.41
C PRO A 67 28.55 -15.52 2.27
N ASP A 68 28.26 -16.71 2.82
CA ASP A 68 29.09 -17.90 2.63
C ASP A 68 28.91 -18.53 1.24
N ARG A 69 27.82 -18.18 0.53
CA ARG A 69 27.49 -18.68 -0.81
C ARG A 69 27.73 -17.65 -1.92
N ILE A 70 27.53 -16.36 -1.62
CA ILE A 70 27.80 -15.28 -2.57
C ILE A 70 28.48 -14.11 -1.86
N ALA A 71 29.66 -13.71 -2.36
CA ALA A 71 30.36 -12.55 -1.82
C ALA A 71 29.52 -11.28 -2.01
N PRO A 72 29.45 -10.37 -1.00
CA PRO A 72 28.63 -9.15 -1.09
C PRO A 72 28.90 -8.31 -2.34
N ASP A 73 30.17 -8.12 -2.71
CA ASP A 73 30.55 -7.35 -3.90
C ASP A 73 30.13 -8.05 -5.19
N ALA A 74 30.19 -9.39 -5.24
CA ALA A 74 29.75 -10.16 -6.40
C ALA A 74 28.22 -10.05 -6.59
N LEU A 75 27.46 -10.08 -5.49
CA LEU A 75 26.02 -9.81 -5.53
C LEU A 75 25.74 -8.40 -6.05
N LEU A 76 26.42 -7.38 -5.51
CA LEU A 76 26.23 -5.99 -5.92
C LEU A 76 26.50 -5.80 -7.42
N GLU A 77 27.59 -6.38 -7.94
CA GLU A 77 27.91 -6.34 -9.37
C GLU A 77 26.85 -7.03 -10.23
N ALA A 78 26.34 -8.19 -9.79
CA ALA A 78 25.26 -8.89 -10.49
C ALA A 78 23.96 -8.07 -10.51
N VAL A 79 23.61 -7.41 -9.40
CA VAL A 79 22.43 -6.54 -9.31
C VAL A 79 22.56 -5.31 -10.20
N ARG A 80 23.73 -4.68 -10.26
CA ARG A 80 24.01 -3.58 -11.19
C ARG A 80 23.92 -4.02 -12.65
N GLY A 81 24.41 -5.22 -12.95
CA GLY A 81 24.24 -5.85 -14.27
C GLY A 81 22.75 -6.04 -14.63
N ALA A 82 21.95 -6.54 -13.69
CA ALA A 82 20.51 -6.68 -13.86
C ALA A 82 19.80 -5.34 -14.05
N GLU A 83 20.16 -4.31 -13.28
CA GLU A 83 19.65 -2.95 -13.44
C GLU A 83 19.90 -2.40 -14.85
N ALA A 84 21.12 -2.56 -15.37
CA ALA A 84 21.50 -2.06 -16.69
C ALA A 84 20.71 -2.72 -17.84
N GLN A 85 20.20 -3.93 -17.62
CA GLN A 85 19.38 -4.68 -18.59
C GLN A 85 17.88 -4.60 -18.31
N ALA A 86 17.48 -4.05 -17.16
CA ALA A 86 16.09 -4.02 -16.75
C ALA A 86 15.28 -3.08 -17.64
N VAL A 87 14.31 -3.65 -18.35
CA VAL A 87 13.28 -2.89 -19.06
C VAL A 87 12.10 -2.75 -18.12
N ALA A 88 11.76 -1.52 -17.75
CA ALA A 88 10.55 -1.26 -16.98
C ALA A 88 9.33 -1.50 -17.89
N GLU A 89 8.69 -2.67 -17.77
CA GLU A 89 7.33 -2.86 -18.26
C GLU A 89 6.42 -1.87 -17.54
N ARG A 90 5.77 -0.98 -18.27
CA ARG A 90 4.94 0.10 -17.71
C ARG A 90 3.46 -0.26 -17.68
N SER A 91 3.12 -1.52 -17.91
CA SER A 91 1.78 -2.07 -17.79
C SER A 91 1.74 -3.34 -16.93
N LEU A 92 0.58 -3.62 -16.34
CA LEU A 92 0.35 -4.77 -15.47
C LEU A 92 -1.04 -5.35 -15.73
N GLN A 93 -1.10 -6.66 -15.96
CA GLN A 93 -2.33 -7.42 -15.82
C GLN A 93 -2.60 -7.59 -14.33
N THR A 94 -3.66 -6.97 -13.83
CA THR A 94 -3.98 -6.88 -12.40
C THR A 94 -5.50 -6.93 -12.18
N ARG A 95 -5.94 -6.53 -10.99
CA ARG A 95 -7.35 -6.47 -10.60
C ARG A 95 -7.63 -5.18 -9.84
N ILE A 96 -8.84 -4.67 -10.02
CA ILE A 96 -9.43 -3.67 -9.14
C ILE A 96 -10.36 -4.34 -8.13
N ILE A 97 -10.28 -3.90 -6.88
CA ILE A 97 -10.96 -4.50 -5.72
C ILE A 97 -11.74 -3.41 -5.00
N GLU A 98 -13.05 -3.58 -4.87
CA GLU A 98 -13.90 -2.70 -4.05
C GLU A 98 -13.78 -3.12 -2.57
N ILE A 99 -13.27 -2.25 -1.71
CA ILE A 99 -13.14 -2.50 -0.26
C ILE A 99 -14.17 -1.66 0.51
N PRO A 100 -15.16 -2.28 1.17
CA PRO A 100 -16.10 -1.55 2.02
C PRO A 100 -15.40 -1.02 3.27
N VAL A 101 -15.70 0.22 3.66
CA VAL A 101 -15.11 0.86 4.85
C VAL A 101 -16.19 1.62 5.62
N LEU A 102 -16.33 1.32 6.91
CA LEU A 102 -17.03 2.17 7.85
C LEU A 102 -16.05 3.23 8.34
N TYR A 103 -16.11 4.43 7.78
CA TYR A 103 -15.32 5.56 8.24
C TYR A 103 -15.86 6.11 9.57
N ASN A 104 -14.96 6.70 10.37
CA ASN A 104 -15.29 7.25 11.68
C ASN A 104 -16.04 6.25 12.58
N ASP A 105 -15.62 4.99 12.54
CA ASP A 105 -16.26 3.93 13.32
C ASP A 105 -15.99 4.10 14.83
N PRO A 106 -16.88 3.60 15.71
CA PRO A 106 -16.72 3.77 17.15
C PRO A 106 -15.44 3.13 17.73
N TRP A 107 -14.92 2.06 17.14
CA TRP A 107 -13.83 1.27 17.72
C TRP A 107 -12.46 1.90 17.46
N THR A 108 -12.23 2.38 16.23
CA THR A 108 -11.03 3.17 15.93
C THR A 108 -11.10 4.53 16.59
N HIS A 109 -12.29 5.14 16.69
CA HIS A 109 -12.49 6.38 17.43
C HIS A 109 -12.14 6.24 18.93
N GLU A 110 -12.64 5.19 19.59
CA GLU A 110 -12.28 4.92 20.99
C GLU A 110 -10.77 4.69 21.13
N THR A 111 -10.19 3.88 20.23
CA THR A 111 -8.75 3.57 20.28
C THR A 111 -7.91 4.82 20.07
N LEU A 112 -8.20 5.63 19.05
CA LEU A 112 -7.44 6.83 18.76
C LEU A 112 -7.52 7.79 19.95
N MET A 113 -8.70 7.94 20.58
CA MET A 113 -8.88 8.82 21.74
C MET A 113 -8.07 8.40 22.96
N ARG A 114 -7.93 7.08 23.20
CA ARG A 114 -7.05 6.56 24.26
C ARG A 114 -5.57 6.93 24.10
N PHE A 115 -5.12 7.25 22.89
CA PHE A 115 -3.71 7.58 22.59
C PHE A 115 -3.51 9.01 22.08
N ARG A 116 -4.41 9.95 22.41
CA ARG A 116 -4.26 11.37 22.00
C ARG A 116 -2.92 11.98 22.43
N ASP A 117 -2.35 11.58 23.56
CA ASP A 117 -1.05 12.06 24.06
C ASP A 117 0.13 11.75 23.12
N ARG A 118 -0.06 10.85 22.15
CA ARG A 118 0.95 10.44 21.17
C ARG A 118 0.79 11.12 19.81
N HIS A 119 -0.31 11.85 19.62
CA HIS A 119 -0.68 12.51 18.38
C HIS A 119 -0.09 13.93 18.28
N GLN A 120 0.00 14.47 17.07
CA GLN A 120 0.44 15.83 16.79
C GLN A 120 -0.48 16.88 17.39
N ASP A 121 -1.77 16.55 17.42
CA ASP A 121 -2.85 17.40 17.90
C ASP A 121 -3.75 16.57 18.82
N PRO A 122 -3.52 16.57 20.14
CA PRO A 122 -4.30 15.77 21.08
C PRO A 122 -5.77 16.19 21.20
N ALA A 123 -6.15 17.35 20.68
CA ALA A 123 -7.51 17.90 20.78
C ALA A 123 -8.42 17.50 19.61
N SER A 124 -7.89 16.85 18.57
CA SER A 124 -8.66 16.41 17.40
C SER A 124 -8.64 14.90 17.22
N THR A 125 -9.65 14.39 16.53
CA THR A 125 -9.62 13.07 15.92
C THR A 125 -8.60 13.01 14.77
N ASP A 126 -8.21 11.80 14.39
CA ASP A 126 -7.31 11.58 13.25
C ASP A 126 -7.91 12.13 11.93
N LEU A 127 -9.23 12.00 11.74
CA LEU A 127 -9.95 12.51 10.57
C LEU A 127 -10.02 14.05 10.55
N GLU A 128 -10.33 14.70 11.68
CA GLU A 128 -10.35 16.16 11.77
C GLU A 128 -8.96 16.75 11.52
N TYR A 129 -7.91 16.13 12.10
CA TYR A 129 -6.53 16.50 11.85
C TYR A 129 -6.18 16.34 10.36
N ALA A 130 -6.50 15.19 9.77
CA ALA A 130 -6.21 14.90 8.37
C ALA A 130 -6.92 15.85 7.40
N ALA A 131 -8.21 16.14 7.63
CA ALA A 131 -8.97 17.12 6.86
C ALA A 131 -8.31 18.51 6.90
N ARG A 132 -8.00 18.98 8.11
CA ARG A 132 -7.44 20.31 8.34
C ARG A 132 -6.08 20.50 7.67
N ILE A 133 -5.15 19.55 7.81
CA ILE A 133 -3.80 19.72 7.24
C ILE A 133 -3.78 19.56 5.71
N ASN A 134 -4.79 18.92 5.11
CA ASN A 134 -4.97 18.82 3.66
C ASN A 134 -5.83 19.97 3.10
N GLY A 135 -6.18 20.98 3.92
CA GLY A 135 -6.94 22.14 3.47
C GLY A 135 -8.39 21.83 3.07
N LEU A 136 -8.95 20.73 3.57
CA LEU A 136 -10.33 20.34 3.31
C LEU A 136 -11.26 20.95 4.36
N ALA A 137 -12.50 21.23 3.95
CA ALA A 137 -13.46 21.97 4.77
C ALA A 137 -13.83 21.23 6.07
N ASP A 138 -14.00 19.91 5.99
CA ASP A 138 -14.45 19.06 7.09
C ASP A 138 -14.07 17.59 6.86
N VAL A 139 -14.49 16.73 7.80
CA VAL A 139 -14.28 15.27 7.76
C VAL A 139 -14.96 14.62 6.56
N GLU A 140 -16.15 15.07 6.17
CA GLU A 140 -16.89 14.51 5.03
C GLU A 140 -16.17 14.78 3.71
N ALA A 141 -15.66 16.00 3.52
CA ALA A 141 -14.82 16.37 2.38
C ALA A 141 -13.53 15.52 2.33
N PHE A 142 -12.92 15.22 3.48
CA PHE A 142 -11.77 14.33 3.55
C PHE A 142 -12.12 12.89 3.17
N ILE A 143 -13.20 12.33 3.71
CA ILE A 143 -13.65 10.98 3.37
C ILE A 143 -13.96 10.90 1.87
N ALA A 144 -14.68 11.87 1.31
CA ALA A 144 -14.99 11.93 -0.11
C ALA A 144 -13.71 11.99 -0.98
N ALA A 145 -12.70 12.75 -0.59
CA ALA A 145 -11.42 12.80 -1.28
C ALA A 145 -10.64 11.47 -1.16
N HIS A 146 -10.63 10.86 0.03
CA HIS A 146 -9.90 9.63 0.30
C HIS A 146 -10.52 8.43 -0.43
N SER A 147 -11.84 8.27 -0.39
CA SER A 147 -12.53 7.18 -1.07
C SER A 147 -12.85 7.47 -2.53
N GLY A 148 -12.80 8.72 -2.98
CA GLY A 148 -13.21 9.11 -4.33
C GLY A 148 -12.24 8.68 -5.44
N ALA A 149 -11.04 8.24 -5.09
CA ALA A 149 -10.03 7.78 -6.05
C ALA A 149 -9.55 6.35 -5.74
N PRO A 150 -9.14 5.59 -6.76
CA PRO A 150 -8.45 4.32 -6.58
C PRO A 150 -7.08 4.47 -5.92
N TRP A 151 -6.58 3.37 -5.39
CA TRP A 151 -5.32 3.27 -4.67
C TRP A 151 -4.50 2.09 -5.19
N PHE A 152 -3.23 2.32 -5.52
CA PHE A 152 -2.32 1.31 -6.05
C PHE A 152 -1.51 0.65 -4.92
N VAL A 153 -1.61 -0.67 -4.76
CA VAL A 153 -0.83 -1.44 -3.78
C VAL A 153 0.62 -1.53 -4.27
N SER A 154 1.52 -0.82 -3.61
CA SER A 154 2.95 -0.74 -3.99
C SER A 154 3.86 -1.65 -3.16
N MET A 155 3.36 -2.15 -2.03
CA MET A 155 4.06 -3.11 -1.19
C MET A 155 3.02 -3.86 -0.34
N VAL A 156 3.34 -5.10 0.04
CA VAL A 156 2.59 -5.83 1.07
C VAL A 156 3.60 -6.31 2.11
N GLY A 157 3.41 -5.97 3.39
CA GLY A 157 4.39 -6.26 4.44
C GLY A 157 4.14 -5.54 5.77
N PHE A 158 5.19 -5.35 6.58
CA PHE A 158 5.15 -4.88 7.98
C PHE A 158 4.50 -5.88 8.95
N VAL A 159 3.19 -6.11 8.82
CA VAL A 159 2.47 -7.23 9.46
C VAL A 159 1.79 -8.05 8.37
N ALA A 160 1.56 -9.34 8.62
CA ALA A 160 1.14 -10.29 7.58
C ALA A 160 -0.03 -9.78 6.74
N GLY A 161 0.23 -9.49 5.46
CA GLY A 161 -0.79 -9.07 4.50
C GLY A 161 -1.22 -7.60 4.52
N LEU A 162 -0.58 -6.72 5.31
CA LEU A 162 -0.88 -5.28 5.27
C LEU A 162 -0.41 -4.65 3.95
N PRO A 163 -1.30 -4.02 3.16
CA PRO A 163 -0.93 -3.33 1.92
C PRO A 163 -0.48 -1.89 2.22
N PHE A 164 0.54 -1.43 1.51
CA PHE A 164 0.90 -0.01 1.40
C PHE A 164 0.41 0.50 0.06
N MET A 165 -0.46 1.50 0.10
CA MET A 165 -1.21 1.95 -1.06
C MET A 165 -0.98 3.42 -1.36
N PHE A 166 -0.74 3.73 -2.63
CA PHE A 166 -0.66 5.10 -3.13
C PHE A 166 -1.97 5.53 -3.75
N GLN A 167 -2.45 6.72 -3.42
CA GLN A 167 -3.62 7.29 -4.07
C GLN A 167 -3.31 7.61 -5.54
N MET A 168 -4.15 7.12 -6.44
CA MET A 168 -4.03 7.32 -7.90
C MET A 168 -4.70 8.64 -8.30
N VAL A 169 -4.06 9.74 -7.91
CA VAL A 169 -4.41 11.12 -8.28
C VAL A 169 -3.14 11.90 -8.62
N GLU A 170 -3.30 13.07 -9.23
CA GLU A 170 -2.23 14.05 -9.42
C GLU A 170 -1.53 14.38 -8.10
N ARG A 171 -0.23 14.65 -8.15
CA ARG A 171 0.63 14.80 -6.95
C ARG A 171 0.12 15.89 -6.01
N GLU A 172 -0.39 16.99 -6.55
CA GLU A 172 -0.92 18.14 -5.83
C GLU A 172 -2.22 17.81 -5.08
N ARG A 173 -2.92 16.74 -5.50
CA ARG A 173 -4.18 16.27 -4.90
C ARG A 173 -3.99 15.07 -3.96
N GLN A 174 -2.77 14.51 -3.89
CA GLN A 174 -2.49 13.36 -3.02
C GLN A 174 -2.64 13.77 -1.55
N LEU A 175 -3.46 13.02 -0.82
CA LEU A 175 -3.61 13.21 0.62
C LEU A 175 -2.31 12.85 1.36
N GLN A 176 -1.84 13.75 2.20
CA GLN A 176 -0.64 13.58 3.02
C GLN A 176 -0.99 13.73 4.48
N VAL A 177 -0.68 12.72 5.30
CA VAL A 177 -0.93 12.80 6.74
C VAL A 177 0.21 12.15 7.53
N PRO A 178 0.92 12.88 8.40
CA PRO A 178 2.08 12.32 9.11
C PRO A 178 1.67 11.21 10.07
N LYS A 179 2.59 10.26 10.28
CA LYS A 179 2.48 9.25 11.34
C LYS A 179 2.48 9.93 12.71
N TYR A 180 1.85 9.35 13.72
CA TYR A 180 1.89 9.81 15.10
C TYR A 180 3.33 10.08 15.57
N LEU A 181 3.50 11.05 16.47
CA LEU A 181 4.80 11.36 17.06
C LEU A 181 5.40 10.16 17.79
N ARG A 182 4.54 9.37 18.44
CA ARG A 182 4.89 8.08 19.06
C ARG A 182 3.87 7.03 18.60
N PRO A 183 4.29 5.82 18.18
CA PRO A 183 3.34 4.80 17.76
C PRO A 183 2.42 4.42 18.92
N ARG A 184 1.15 4.12 18.61
CA ARG A 184 0.21 3.51 19.56
C ARG A 184 0.63 2.07 19.79
N THR A 185 0.36 1.57 21.00
CA THR A 185 0.56 0.14 21.33
C THR A 185 -0.63 -0.72 20.94
N ASP A 186 -1.70 -0.12 20.43
CA ASP A 186 -2.93 -0.80 20.05
C ASP A 186 -3.57 -0.09 18.85
N THR A 187 -4.08 -0.87 17.91
CA THR A 187 -4.76 -0.49 16.67
C THR A 187 -5.66 -1.68 16.33
N PRO A 188 -6.99 -1.50 16.20
CA PRO A 188 -7.88 -2.61 15.88
C PRO A 188 -7.49 -3.33 14.58
N LYS A 189 -7.86 -4.61 14.48
CA LYS A 189 -7.73 -5.32 13.20
C LYS A 189 -8.64 -4.67 12.16
N LEU A 190 -8.22 -4.77 10.91
CA LEU A 190 -8.90 -4.26 9.72
C LEU A 190 -9.10 -2.74 9.71
N THR A 191 -8.35 -2.01 10.53
CA THR A 191 -8.32 -0.54 10.50
C THR A 191 -7.73 -0.05 9.18
N LEU A 192 -8.47 0.82 8.50
CA LEU A 192 -7.96 1.67 7.44
C LEU A 192 -7.11 2.78 8.07
N GLY A 193 -5.82 2.80 7.74
CA GLY A 193 -4.89 3.81 8.24
C GLY A 193 -4.19 4.61 7.16
N HIS A 194 -3.64 5.77 7.52
CA HIS A 194 -2.87 6.64 6.62
C HIS A 194 -1.62 7.21 7.29
N GLY A 195 -0.48 7.17 6.59
CA GLY A 195 0.80 7.67 7.10
C GLY A 195 1.74 8.10 5.99
N GLY A 196 2.16 9.37 6.02
CA GLY A 196 2.76 10.04 4.87
C GLY A 196 1.78 10.08 3.70
N CYS A 197 2.20 9.52 2.58
CA CYS A 197 1.42 9.39 1.34
C CYS A 197 0.68 8.05 1.22
N PHE A 198 0.79 7.18 2.24
CA PHE A 198 0.33 5.80 2.14
C PHE A 198 -0.97 5.58 2.90
N GLY A 199 -1.94 4.99 2.21
CA GLY A 199 -3.04 4.26 2.84
C GLY A 199 -2.61 2.83 3.19
N CYS A 200 -3.19 2.23 4.22
CA CYS A 200 -2.98 0.84 4.59
C CYS A 200 -4.21 0.22 5.24
N ILE A 201 -4.25 -1.11 5.33
CA ILE A 201 -5.23 -1.83 6.15
C ILE A 201 -4.47 -2.72 7.12
N TYR A 202 -4.65 -2.49 8.43
CA TYR A 202 -4.02 -3.30 9.47
C TYR A 202 -4.64 -4.70 9.50
N SER A 203 -3.93 -5.71 9.01
CA SER A 203 -4.47 -7.08 8.95
C SER A 203 -4.78 -7.70 10.31
N VAL A 204 -3.99 -7.34 11.32
CA VAL A 204 -4.09 -7.85 12.70
C VAL A 204 -4.06 -6.69 13.69
N ARG A 205 -4.63 -6.92 14.89
CA ARG A 205 -4.54 -5.96 16.00
C ARG A 205 -3.10 -5.86 16.48
N GLY A 206 -2.59 -4.64 16.67
CA GLY A 206 -1.20 -4.45 17.10
C GLY A 206 -0.78 -2.99 17.24
N ALA A 207 0.53 -2.76 17.38
CA ALA A 207 1.08 -1.41 17.42
C ALA A 207 0.99 -0.74 16.04
N GLY A 208 0.76 0.58 16.02
CA GLY A 208 0.55 1.33 14.79
C GLY A 208 0.84 2.81 14.95
N GLY A 209 1.50 3.41 13.96
CA GLY A 209 1.79 4.84 13.92
C GLY A 209 0.95 5.63 12.91
N TYR A 210 0.16 4.96 12.06
CA TYR A 210 -0.63 5.66 11.04
C TYR A 210 -1.88 6.27 11.68
N GLN A 211 -2.40 7.33 11.10
CA GLN A 211 -3.71 7.87 11.42
C GLN A 211 -4.79 6.83 11.13
N MET A 212 -5.83 6.72 11.95
CA MET A 212 -6.90 5.73 11.81
C MET A 212 -8.17 6.40 11.31
N PHE A 213 -8.72 5.93 10.20
CA PHE A 213 -9.86 6.57 9.53
C PHE A 213 -11.16 5.76 9.58
N GLY A 214 -11.06 4.46 9.77
CA GLY A 214 -12.21 3.57 9.77
C GLY A 214 -11.82 2.10 9.87
N VAL A 215 -12.79 1.22 9.69
CA VAL A 215 -12.57 -0.23 9.60
C VAL A 215 -13.25 -0.82 8.37
N THR A 216 -12.61 -1.82 7.78
CA THR A 216 -13.25 -2.69 6.79
C THR A 216 -13.76 -3.96 7.47
N PRO A 217 -14.94 -4.50 7.07
CA PRO A 217 -15.38 -5.81 7.52
C PRO A 217 -14.58 -6.94 6.84
N ALA A 218 -13.87 -6.66 5.74
CA ALA A 218 -13.22 -7.65 4.89
C ALA A 218 -11.89 -8.15 5.48
N PRO A 219 -11.75 -9.44 5.84
CA PRO A 219 -10.44 -9.99 6.19
C PRO A 219 -9.50 -9.97 5.00
N ILE A 220 -8.26 -9.52 5.23
CA ILE A 220 -7.20 -9.42 4.22
C ILE A 220 -6.03 -10.39 4.47
N TYR A 221 -6.10 -11.09 5.61
CA TYR A 221 -5.19 -12.13 6.03
C TYR A 221 -5.99 -13.21 6.78
N ASP A 222 -5.89 -14.45 6.32
CA ASP A 222 -6.51 -15.61 6.96
C ASP A 222 -5.58 -16.82 6.87
N PRO A 223 -4.82 -17.15 7.93
CA PRO A 223 -3.92 -18.32 7.94
C PRO A 223 -4.67 -19.66 7.89
N GLN A 224 -5.96 -19.67 8.21
CA GLN A 224 -6.81 -20.87 8.11
C GLN A 224 -7.50 -20.99 6.74
N GLN A 225 -7.46 -19.93 5.93
CA GLN A 225 -8.00 -19.87 4.56
C GLN A 225 -9.45 -20.36 4.45
N THR A 226 -10.26 -19.95 5.42
CA THR A 226 -11.67 -20.31 5.57
C THR A 226 -12.57 -19.57 4.58
N LEU A 227 -12.24 -18.31 4.27
CA LEU A 227 -12.98 -17.47 3.33
C LEU A 227 -12.66 -17.80 1.88
N ASN A 228 -13.69 -17.79 1.02
CA ASN A 228 -13.58 -18.21 -0.38
C ASN A 228 -12.50 -17.45 -1.16
N TYR A 229 -12.44 -16.12 -1.04
CA TYR A 229 -11.45 -15.30 -1.76
C TYR A 229 -10.02 -15.37 -1.17
N LEU A 230 -9.84 -16.06 -0.03
CA LEU A 230 -8.54 -16.35 0.62
C LEU A 230 -8.12 -17.82 0.51
N LYS A 231 -8.92 -18.68 -0.15
CA LYS A 231 -8.58 -20.11 -0.33
C LYS A 231 -7.32 -20.36 -1.14
N ALA A 232 -7.02 -19.49 -2.10
CA ALA A 232 -5.82 -19.64 -2.92
C ALA A 232 -4.54 -19.18 -2.21
N HIS A 233 -4.64 -18.20 -1.30
CA HIS A 233 -3.50 -17.64 -0.59
C HIS A 233 -3.96 -16.95 0.70
N MET A 234 -3.24 -17.17 1.82
CA MET A 234 -3.61 -16.60 3.12
C MET A 234 -3.47 -15.08 3.20
N VAL A 235 -2.65 -14.47 2.35
CA VAL A 235 -2.54 -13.00 2.19
C VAL A 235 -3.32 -12.59 0.95
N PHE A 236 -4.26 -11.66 1.12
CA PHE A 236 -5.17 -11.25 0.05
C PHE A 236 -4.50 -10.41 -1.04
N PHE A 237 -3.82 -9.33 -0.64
CA PHE A 237 -3.26 -8.34 -1.56
C PHE A 237 -1.94 -8.79 -2.16
N ARG A 238 -1.65 -8.26 -3.36
CA ARG A 238 -0.38 -8.41 -4.08
C ARG A 238 0.10 -7.02 -4.51
N PRO A 239 1.42 -6.77 -4.58
CA PRO A 239 1.92 -5.58 -5.26
C PRO A 239 1.36 -5.50 -6.69
N GLY A 240 0.84 -4.33 -7.05
CA GLY A 240 0.14 -4.08 -8.32
C GLY A 240 -1.38 -4.16 -8.25
N ASP A 241 -1.98 -4.66 -7.17
CA ASP A 241 -3.44 -4.61 -6.99
C ASP A 241 -3.93 -3.15 -6.92
N ILE A 242 -5.15 -2.90 -7.41
CA ILE A 242 -5.81 -1.59 -7.32
C ILE A 242 -7.00 -1.70 -6.36
N VAL A 243 -7.11 -0.76 -5.43
CA VAL A 243 -8.14 -0.71 -4.40
C VAL A 243 -9.02 0.49 -4.59
N GLN A 244 -10.33 0.28 -4.65
CA GLN A 244 -11.35 1.32 -4.59
C GLN A 244 -12.05 1.23 -3.25
N PHE A 245 -11.88 2.23 -2.38
CA PHE A 245 -12.62 2.26 -1.12
C PHE A 245 -14.08 2.64 -1.36
N LYS A 246 -14.99 1.98 -0.64
CA LYS A 246 -16.42 2.28 -0.65
C LYS A 246 -16.88 2.60 0.76
N PRO A 247 -17.19 3.88 1.07
CA PRO A 247 -17.83 4.23 2.32
C PRO A 247 -19.14 3.45 2.47
N ILE A 248 -19.36 2.87 3.64
CA ILE A 248 -20.59 2.17 4.00
C ILE A 248 -21.10 2.67 5.35
N ASP A 249 -22.40 2.51 5.58
CA ASP A 249 -23.00 2.81 6.88
C ASP A 249 -22.83 1.64 7.87
N ARG A 250 -23.24 1.88 9.11
CA ARG A 250 -23.14 0.89 10.19
C ARG A 250 -23.96 -0.38 9.90
N ARG A 251 -25.13 -0.25 9.28
CA ARG A 251 -26.00 -1.39 8.97
C ARG A 251 -25.34 -2.32 7.96
N ALA A 252 -24.78 -1.75 6.89
CA ALA A 252 -24.04 -2.50 5.88
C ALA A 252 -22.77 -3.14 6.46
N TYR A 253 -22.09 -2.46 7.39
CA TYR A 253 -20.92 -3.01 8.09
C TYR A 253 -21.30 -4.24 8.92
N ASP A 254 -22.33 -4.12 9.77
CA ASP A 254 -22.77 -5.20 10.65
C ASP A 254 -23.24 -6.42 9.82
N GLN A 255 -23.96 -6.19 8.71
CA GLN A 255 -24.35 -7.26 7.80
C GLN A 255 -23.14 -7.95 7.16
N ALA A 256 -22.16 -7.19 6.69
CA ALA A 256 -20.95 -7.74 6.08
C ALA A 256 -20.13 -8.56 7.09
N VAL A 257 -20.06 -8.13 8.36
CA VAL A 257 -19.41 -8.91 9.43
C VAL A 257 -20.15 -10.24 9.65
N ALA A 258 -21.48 -10.24 9.73
CA ALA A 258 -22.26 -11.47 9.84
C ALA A 258 -22.04 -12.40 8.63
N ASP A 259 -21.98 -11.85 7.41
CA ASP A 259 -21.68 -12.63 6.21
C ASP A 259 -20.26 -13.22 6.23
N VAL A 260 -19.28 -12.53 6.83
CA VAL A 260 -17.92 -13.07 7.03
C VAL A 260 -17.94 -14.25 7.99
N GLU A 261 -18.64 -14.14 9.12
CA GLU A 261 -18.76 -15.20 10.13
C GLU A 261 -19.46 -16.45 9.58
N GLU A 262 -20.43 -16.25 8.69
CA GLU A 262 -21.15 -17.33 8.01
C GLU A 262 -20.45 -17.85 6.74
N GLY A 263 -19.30 -17.29 6.36
CA GLY A 263 -18.55 -17.67 5.15
C GLY A 263 -19.24 -17.31 3.83
N ARG A 264 -20.23 -16.41 3.87
CA ARG A 264 -20.99 -15.89 2.72
C ARG A 264 -20.42 -14.61 2.13
N PHE A 265 -19.53 -13.93 2.84
CA PHE A 265 -18.92 -12.69 2.39
C PHE A 265 -17.94 -12.91 1.23
N ASP A 266 -18.04 -12.05 0.22
CA ASP A 266 -17.10 -12.00 -0.91
C ASP A 266 -16.84 -10.55 -1.33
N LEU A 267 -15.69 -10.32 -1.97
CA LEU A 267 -15.28 -9.01 -2.44
C LEU A 267 -15.64 -8.83 -3.92
N ARG A 268 -16.05 -7.62 -4.28
CA ARG A 268 -16.21 -7.27 -5.70
C ARG A 268 -14.84 -7.04 -6.32
N ILE A 269 -14.42 -7.98 -7.16
CA ILE A 269 -13.12 -7.97 -7.85
C ILE A 269 -13.36 -8.02 -9.36
N ARG A 270 -12.58 -7.25 -10.12
CA ARG A 270 -12.60 -7.28 -11.59
C ARG A 270 -11.18 -7.25 -12.16
N PRO A 271 -10.87 -8.08 -13.19
CA PRO A 271 -9.58 -8.00 -13.86
C PRO A 271 -9.47 -6.68 -14.65
N VAL A 272 -8.29 -6.08 -14.65
CA VAL A 272 -7.96 -4.87 -15.41
C VAL A 272 -6.53 -4.92 -15.92
N GLU A 273 -6.26 -4.18 -17.00
CA GLU A 273 -4.90 -3.85 -17.40
C GLU A 273 -4.59 -2.43 -16.91
N PHE A 274 -3.61 -2.32 -16.02
CA PHE A 274 -3.08 -1.03 -15.60
C PHE A 274 -1.95 -0.60 -16.54
N SER A 275 -1.94 0.66 -16.96
CA SER A 275 -0.85 1.29 -17.72
C SER A 275 -0.43 2.58 -17.03
N LEU A 276 0.84 2.63 -16.62
CA LEU A 276 1.43 3.81 -15.99
C LEU A 276 1.44 4.99 -16.97
N ASP A 277 1.72 4.76 -18.25
CA ASP A 277 1.75 5.84 -19.24
C ASP A 277 0.36 6.40 -19.53
N ALA A 278 -0.66 5.55 -19.57
CA ALA A 278 -2.05 6.00 -19.70
C ALA A 278 -2.49 6.80 -18.47
N PHE A 279 -2.11 6.37 -17.26
CA PHE A 279 -2.39 7.11 -16.04
C PHE A 279 -1.68 8.47 -16.01
N LEU A 280 -0.40 8.55 -16.38
CA LEU A 280 0.34 9.80 -16.39
C LEU A 280 -0.16 10.77 -17.48
N ALA A 281 -0.68 10.26 -18.58
CA ALA A 281 -1.27 11.07 -19.64
C ALA A 281 -2.65 11.65 -19.27
N ASP A 282 -3.43 10.94 -18.44
CA ASP A 282 -4.75 11.37 -17.99
C ASP A 282 -5.02 10.97 -16.52
N PRO A 283 -4.39 11.64 -15.53
CA PRO A 283 -4.48 11.26 -14.13
C PRO A 283 -5.84 11.54 -13.48
N VAL A 284 -6.80 12.10 -14.24
CA VAL A 284 -8.16 12.40 -13.79
C VAL A 284 -9.19 11.46 -14.43
N GLY A 285 -9.12 11.23 -15.74
CA GLY A 285 -10.03 10.35 -16.45
C GLY A 285 -9.66 8.88 -16.35
N TYR A 286 -8.35 8.54 -16.34
CA TYR A 286 -7.90 7.16 -16.26
C TYR A 286 -8.35 6.45 -14.96
N PRO A 287 -8.24 7.05 -13.76
CA PRO A 287 -8.76 6.39 -12.56
C PRO A 287 -10.27 6.18 -12.58
N LYS A 288 -11.03 7.07 -13.24
CA LYS A 288 -12.49 6.91 -13.40
C LYS A 288 -12.84 5.73 -14.28
N SER A 289 -12.12 5.52 -15.38
CA SER A 289 -12.35 4.36 -16.25
C SER A 289 -12.08 3.05 -15.52
N LEU A 290 -11.10 3.01 -14.62
CA LEU A 290 -10.88 1.85 -13.74
C LEU A 290 -12.05 1.63 -12.77
N GLN A 291 -12.60 2.70 -12.19
CA GLN A 291 -13.78 2.61 -11.31
C GLN A 291 -15.03 2.12 -12.05
N GLU A 292 -15.22 2.51 -13.31
CA GLU A 292 -16.33 2.05 -14.16
C GLU A 292 -16.32 0.53 -14.39
N VAL A 293 -15.16 -0.12 -14.32
CA VAL A 293 -15.07 -1.60 -14.39
C VAL A 293 -15.77 -2.26 -13.19
N LEU A 294 -15.82 -1.56 -12.05
CA LEU A 294 -16.59 -1.98 -10.88
C LEU A 294 -18.08 -1.64 -11.00
N ALA A 295 -18.59 -1.09 -12.10
CA ALA A 295 -20.04 -0.92 -12.29
C ALA A 295 -20.78 -2.25 -12.46
#